data_AF-A0A0L7AWC5-F1
#
_entry.id   AF-A0A0L7AWC5-F1
#
_cell.length_a   1.000
_cell.length_b   1.000
_cell.length_c   1.000
_cell.angle_alpha   90.00
_cell.angle_beta   90.00
_cell.angle_gamma   90.00
#
_symmetry.space_group_name_H-M   'P 1'
#
loop_
_entity.id
_entity.type
_entity.pdbx_description
1 polymer ?
#
loop_
_entity_poly.entity_id
_entity_poly.type
_entity_poly.pdbx_seq_one_letter_code
_entity_poly.pdbx_strand_id
1 'polypeptide(L)'
;MKFPSLSNDEVKAKLEHLGNKVPFEKNLNIRASNSYFSRKSKLYKQSGIAVTRRLGAEHSDWNLEDIDTRDVRVTDLILSEFEAWGLNRNGDQSNILVRPRPTAEQAEQIRQLKELGLI
;
A
#
# COMPACT_ATOMS: atom_id res chain seq x y z
N MET A 1 20.11 -16.22 -15.06
CA MET A 1 19.12 -15.55 -15.93
C MET A 1 19.86 -14.96 -17.12
N LYS A 2 19.59 -15.44 -18.34
CA LYS A 2 20.09 -14.80 -19.56
C LYS A 2 18.91 -14.11 -20.22
N PHE A 3 18.91 -12.78 -20.23
CA PHE A 3 17.91 -11.96 -20.90
C PHE A 3 18.57 -11.35 -22.14
N PRO A 4 18.55 -12.04 -23.29
CA PRO A 4 19.31 -11.59 -24.47
C PRO A 4 18.78 -10.29 -25.10
N SER A 5 17.60 -9.79 -24.69
CA SER A 5 16.94 -8.63 -25.29
C SER A 5 16.85 -7.38 -24.41
N LEU A 6 17.14 -7.48 -23.10
CA LEU A 6 17.03 -6.35 -22.16
C LEU A 6 18.42 -5.92 -21.68
N SER A 7 18.63 -4.62 -21.59
CA SER A 7 19.81 -4.06 -20.96
C SER A 7 19.85 -4.41 -19.47
N ASN A 8 21.04 -4.38 -18.87
CA ASN A 8 21.20 -4.62 -17.43
C ASN A 8 20.41 -3.60 -16.59
N ASP A 9 20.28 -2.37 -17.07
CA ASP A 9 19.54 -1.31 -16.38
C ASP A 9 18.03 -1.58 -16.38
N GLU A 10 17.48 -2.04 -17.52
CA GLU A 10 16.07 -2.44 -17.61
C GLU A 10 15.75 -3.65 -16.72
N VAL A 11 16.66 -4.63 -16.67
CA VAL A 11 16.52 -5.79 -15.77
C VAL A 11 16.53 -5.31 -14.31
N LYS A 12 17.47 -4.42 -13.94
CA LYS A 12 17.57 -3.88 -12.59
C LYS A 12 16.32 -3.09 -12.21
N ALA A 13 15.81 -2.25 -13.12
CA ALA A 13 14.57 -1.52 -12.91
C ALA A 13 13.42 -2.48 -12.59
N LYS A 14 13.22 -3.52 -13.42
CA LYS A 14 12.16 -4.53 -13.20
C LYS A 14 12.28 -5.28 -11.88
N LEU A 15 13.49 -5.56 -11.39
CA LEU A 15 13.68 -6.19 -10.08
C LEU A 15 13.25 -5.30 -8.90
N GLU A 16 13.13 -4.00 -9.10
CA GLU A 16 12.66 -3.05 -8.09
C GLU A 16 11.14 -2.81 -8.09
N HIS A 17 10.40 -3.38 -9.05
CA HIS A 17 8.94 -3.26 -9.09
C HIS A 17 8.25 -3.92 -7.89
N LEU A 18 7.06 -3.44 -7.57
CA LEU A 18 6.23 -3.91 -6.46
C LEU A 18 5.87 -5.40 -6.63
N GLY A 19 5.64 -5.82 -7.87
CA GLY A 19 5.44 -7.22 -8.27
C GLY A 19 6.56 -8.16 -7.83
N ASN A 20 7.79 -7.68 -7.63
CA ASN A 20 8.91 -8.47 -7.12
C ASN A 20 9.07 -8.40 -5.59
N LYS A 21 8.38 -7.50 -4.90
CA LYS A 21 8.47 -7.34 -3.44
C LYS A 21 7.44 -8.21 -2.73
N VAL A 22 7.87 -8.89 -1.67
CA VAL A 22 6.98 -9.72 -0.84
C VAL A 22 7.36 -9.54 0.62
N PRO A 23 6.39 -9.36 1.53
CA PRO A 23 6.69 -9.31 2.96
C PRO A 23 7.27 -10.65 3.39
N PHE A 24 8.39 -10.64 4.12
CA PHE A 24 9.06 -11.88 4.50
C PHE A 24 9.77 -11.72 5.82
N GLU A 25 9.66 -12.73 6.69
CA GLU A 25 10.21 -12.67 8.04
C GLU A 25 11.73 -12.52 8.00
N LYS A 26 12.29 -11.62 8.83
CA LYS A 26 13.73 -11.28 8.82
C LYS A 26 14.63 -12.52 8.84
N ASN A 27 14.34 -13.49 9.71
CA ASN A 27 15.15 -14.72 9.84
C ASN A 27 15.10 -15.59 8.58
N LEU A 28 13.93 -15.73 7.96
CA LEU A 28 13.79 -16.50 6.72
C LEU A 28 14.36 -15.74 5.52
N ASN A 29 14.22 -14.41 5.50
CA ASN A 29 14.79 -13.53 4.48
C ASN A 29 16.33 -13.60 4.45
N ILE A 30 16.98 -13.56 5.61
CA ILE A 30 18.44 -13.74 5.71
C ILE A 30 18.87 -15.12 5.17
N ARG A 31 18.14 -16.18 5.54
CA ARG A 31 18.40 -17.56 5.08
C ARG A 31 18.16 -17.76 3.58
N ALA A 32 17.30 -16.95 2.98
CA ALA A 32 16.98 -17.03 1.57
C ALA A 32 18.13 -16.57 0.66
N SER A 33 19.03 -15.70 1.16
CA SER A 33 20.15 -15.12 0.41
C SER A 33 19.75 -14.56 -0.97
N ASN A 34 20.69 -14.06 -1.77
CA ASN A 34 20.44 -13.69 -3.17
C ASN A 34 20.37 -14.94 -4.07
N SER A 35 19.68 -15.98 -3.59
CA SER A 35 19.53 -17.25 -4.28
C SER A 35 18.43 -17.16 -5.34
N TYR A 36 18.50 -18.07 -6.32
CA TYR A 36 17.41 -18.31 -7.27
C TYR A 36 16.07 -18.58 -6.57
N PHE A 37 14.98 -18.19 -7.23
CA PHE A 37 13.64 -18.32 -6.69
C PHE A 37 13.30 -19.74 -6.27
N SER A 38 13.74 -20.76 -7.00
CA SER A 38 13.54 -22.18 -6.65
C SER A 38 14.06 -22.57 -5.25
N ARG A 39 15.07 -21.86 -4.72
CA ARG A 39 15.54 -22.03 -3.33
C ARG A 39 14.73 -21.19 -2.35
N LYS A 40 14.36 -19.96 -2.76
CA LYS A 40 13.51 -19.06 -1.96
C LYS A 40 12.11 -19.62 -1.77
N SER A 41 11.52 -20.26 -2.78
CA SER A 41 10.16 -20.84 -2.73
C SER A 41 10.02 -21.87 -1.62
N LYS A 42 11.06 -22.68 -1.36
CA LYS A 42 11.08 -23.63 -0.23
C LYS A 42 11.00 -22.94 1.13
N LEU A 43 11.61 -21.77 1.27
CA LEU A 43 11.55 -20.96 2.49
C LEU A 43 10.25 -20.15 2.56
N TYR A 44 9.74 -19.67 1.42
CA TYR A 44 8.44 -19.01 1.33
C TYR A 44 7.32 -19.93 1.82
N LYS A 45 7.34 -21.22 1.45
CA LYS A 45 6.39 -22.23 1.96
C LYS A 45 6.38 -22.36 3.50
N GLN A 46 7.47 -21.98 4.16
CA GLN A 46 7.62 -22.01 5.63
C GLN A 46 7.19 -20.70 6.30
N SER A 47 6.88 -19.65 5.53
CA SER A 47 6.46 -18.35 6.05
C SER A 47 5.12 -18.45 6.79
N GLY A 48 4.99 -17.71 7.88
CA GLY A 48 3.72 -17.49 8.57
C GLY A 48 2.83 -16.47 7.84
N ILE A 49 3.40 -15.68 6.92
CA ILE A 49 2.68 -14.70 6.13
C ILE A 49 1.96 -15.41 4.97
N ALA A 50 0.63 -15.32 4.95
CA ALA A 50 -0.21 -16.06 4.01
C ALA A 50 0.13 -15.80 2.54
N VAL A 51 0.35 -14.53 2.16
CA VAL A 51 0.67 -14.16 0.76
C VAL A 51 2.02 -14.74 0.31
N THR A 52 3.01 -14.76 1.21
CA THR A 52 4.35 -15.27 0.94
C THR A 52 4.36 -16.78 0.85
N ARG A 53 3.65 -17.44 1.78
CA ARG A 53 3.44 -18.88 1.74
C ARG A 53 2.74 -19.34 0.47
N ARG A 54 1.70 -18.61 0.04
CA ARG A 54 0.99 -18.85 -1.22
C ARG A 54 1.93 -18.71 -2.41
N LEU A 55 2.70 -17.63 -2.48
CA LEU A 55 3.68 -17.39 -3.55
C LEU A 55 4.67 -18.55 -3.71
N GLY A 56 5.20 -19.06 -2.59
CA GLY A 56 6.09 -20.22 -2.61
C GLY A 56 5.43 -21.53 -3.03
N ALA A 57 4.12 -21.67 -2.82
CA ALA A 57 3.35 -22.86 -3.18
C ALA A 57 2.93 -22.90 -4.65
N GLU A 58 2.51 -21.75 -5.19
CA GLU A 58 1.93 -21.64 -6.53
C GLU A 58 2.98 -21.53 -7.64
N HIS A 59 4.17 -21.02 -7.33
CA HIS A 59 5.21 -20.78 -8.33
C HIS A 59 6.45 -21.65 -8.09
N SER A 60 6.96 -22.27 -9.15
CA SER A 60 8.24 -22.99 -9.16
C SER A 60 9.40 -22.14 -9.67
N ASP A 61 9.11 -21.11 -10.47
CA ASP A 61 10.06 -20.13 -10.99
C ASP A 61 9.48 -18.71 -10.88
N TRP A 62 10.30 -17.70 -11.08
CA TRP A 62 9.91 -16.30 -10.99
C TRP A 62 10.68 -15.45 -12.00
N ASN A 63 10.01 -15.09 -13.08
CA ASN A 63 10.58 -14.35 -14.19
C ASN A 63 10.03 -12.91 -14.27
N LEU A 64 10.40 -12.17 -15.31
CA LEU A 64 10.00 -10.77 -15.48
C LEU A 64 8.50 -10.62 -15.79
N GLU A 65 7.92 -11.56 -16.53
CA GLU A 65 6.48 -11.59 -16.84
C GLU A 65 5.65 -11.88 -15.59
N ASP A 66 6.14 -12.75 -14.70
CA ASP A 66 5.53 -12.99 -13.39
C ASP A 66 5.53 -11.71 -12.54
N ILE A 67 6.63 -10.94 -12.58
CA ILE A 67 6.74 -9.64 -11.90
C ILE A 67 5.69 -8.68 -12.46
N ASP A 68 5.65 -8.49 -13.79
CA ASP A 68 4.72 -7.55 -14.44
C ASP A 68 3.25 -7.93 -14.15
N THR A 69 2.91 -9.22 -14.24
CA THR A 69 1.57 -9.73 -13.92
C THR A 69 1.20 -9.49 -12.46
N ARG A 70 2.14 -9.73 -11.53
CA ARG A 70 1.90 -9.50 -10.11
C ARG A 70 1.84 -8.00 -9.78
N ASP A 71 2.54 -7.15 -10.51
CA ASP A 71 2.54 -5.69 -10.34
C ASP A 71 1.12 -5.13 -10.52
N VAL A 72 0.46 -5.53 -11.61
CA VAL A 72 -0.94 -5.16 -11.89
C VAL A 72 -1.84 -5.68 -10.78
N ARG A 73 -1.78 -6.98 -10.47
CA ARG A 73 -2.64 -7.60 -9.46
C ARG A 73 -2.51 -6.95 -8.07
N VAL A 74 -1.29 -6.67 -7.62
CA VAL A 74 -1.06 -6.05 -6.31
C VAL A 74 -1.51 -4.59 -6.32
N THR A 75 -1.28 -3.87 -7.41
CA THR A 75 -1.75 -2.49 -7.57
C THR A 75 -3.27 -2.43 -7.52
N ASP A 76 -3.97 -3.29 -8.26
CA ASP A 76 -5.44 -3.37 -8.25
C ASP A 76 -5.99 -3.66 -6.86
N LEU A 77 -5.36 -4.58 -6.11
CA LEU A 77 -5.74 -4.88 -4.73
C LEU A 77 -5.58 -3.67 -3.81
N ILE A 78 -4.47 -2.94 -3.94
CA ILE A 78 -4.21 -1.73 -3.13
C ILE A 78 -5.22 -0.64 -3.46
N LEU A 79 -5.47 -0.39 -4.75
CA LEU A 79 -6.44 0.63 -5.19
C LEU A 79 -7.85 0.29 -4.73
N SER A 80 -8.27 -0.97 -4.86
CA SER A 80 -9.58 -1.43 -4.37
C SER A 80 -9.74 -1.23 -2.86
N GLU A 81 -8.69 -1.50 -2.08
CA GLU A 81 -8.71 -1.26 -0.63
C GLU A 81 -8.79 0.23 -0.31
N PHE A 82 -8.05 1.08 -1.04
CA PHE A 82 -8.11 2.53 -0.87
C PHE A 82 -9.50 3.09 -1.20
N GLU A 83 -10.13 2.62 -2.27
CA GLU A 83 -11.52 2.98 -2.62
C GLU A 83 -12.52 2.53 -1.56
N ALA A 84 -12.34 1.33 -1.00
CA ALA A 84 -13.16 0.82 0.10
C ALA A 84 -13.03 1.68 1.35
N TRP A 85 -11.82 2.19 1.64
CA TRP A 85 -11.57 3.17 2.70
C TRP A 85 -12.13 4.56 2.39
N GLY A 86 -12.61 4.79 1.17
CA GLY A 86 -13.15 6.08 0.74
C GLY A 86 -12.07 7.10 0.33
N LEU A 87 -10.81 6.67 0.21
CA LEU A 87 -9.79 7.49 -0.45
C LEU A 87 -10.19 7.58 -1.93
N ASN A 88 -10.16 8.80 -2.51
CA ASN A 88 -10.67 9.14 -3.85
C ASN A 88 -12.19 9.33 -3.98
N ARG A 89 -12.96 9.32 -2.88
CA ARG A 89 -14.28 9.97 -2.87
C ARG A 89 -14.02 11.47 -2.91
N ASN A 90 -13.98 12.04 -4.12
CA ASN A 90 -13.78 13.47 -4.37
C ASN A 90 -14.57 14.28 -3.35
N GLY A 91 -13.85 14.86 -2.38
CA GLY A 91 -14.37 15.68 -1.29
C GLY A 91 -15.74 15.24 -0.81
N ASP A 92 -15.79 14.44 0.25
CA ASP A 92 -16.97 14.46 1.11
C ASP A 92 -17.11 15.90 1.64
N GLN A 93 -17.80 16.75 0.87
CA GLN A 93 -18.15 18.12 1.22
C GLN A 93 -19.06 18.16 2.45
N SER A 94 -19.45 16.99 3.00
CA SER A 94 -20.15 16.90 4.27
C SER A 94 -19.28 17.23 5.49
N ASN A 95 -17.94 17.33 5.34
CA ASN A 95 -17.06 17.79 6.42
C ASN A 95 -16.53 19.22 6.22
N ILE A 96 -17.30 20.08 5.54
CA ILE A 96 -17.24 21.50 5.90
C ILE A 96 -17.75 21.54 7.34
N LEU A 97 -16.86 21.77 8.30
CA LEU A 97 -17.24 22.26 9.62
C LEU A 97 -18.08 23.52 9.38
N VAL A 98 -19.40 23.38 9.24
CA VAL A 98 -20.33 24.49 9.21
C VAL A 98 -20.23 25.04 10.62
N ARG A 99 -19.29 25.97 10.83
CA ARG A 99 -19.27 26.76 12.06
C ARG A 99 -20.65 27.43 12.10
N PRO A 100 -21.52 27.07 13.06
CA PRO A 100 -22.84 27.68 13.11
C PRO A 100 -22.62 29.19 13.20
N ARG A 101 -23.17 29.94 12.24
CA ARG A 101 -23.18 31.40 12.36
C ARG A 101 -24.17 31.71 13.48
N PRO A 102 -23.76 32.51 14.49
CA PRO A 102 -24.69 32.95 15.52
C PRO A 102 -25.90 33.63 14.87
N THR A 103 -27.10 33.32 15.38
CA THR A 103 -28.28 34.14 15.08
C THR A 103 -28.07 35.57 15.57
N ALA A 104 -28.88 36.52 15.12
CA ALA A 104 -28.80 37.92 15.59
C ALA A 104 -28.88 38.01 17.13
N GLU A 105 -29.72 37.17 17.74
CA GLU A 105 -29.86 37.08 19.20
C GLU A 105 -28.61 36.52 19.87
N GLN A 106 -28.04 35.44 19.34
CA GLN A 106 -26.81 34.84 19.87
C GLN A 106 -25.62 35.79 19.73
N ALA A 107 -25.56 36.57 18.65
CA ALA A 107 -24.52 37.58 18.46
C ALA A 107 -24.62 38.70 19.51
N GLU A 108 -25.83 39.11 19.87
CA GLU A 108 -26.07 40.10 20.90
C GLU A 108 -25.70 39.57 22.30
N GLN A 109 -26.07 38.33 22.61
CA GLN A 109 -25.67 37.66 23.85
C GLN A 109 -24.14 37.55 23.97
N ILE A 110 -23.45 37.18 22.88
CA ILE A 110 -21.98 37.14 22.85
C ILE A 110 -21.39 38.54 23.09
N ARG A 111 -22.01 39.61 22.58
CA ARG A 111 -21.54 40.98 22.81
C ARG A 111 -21.68 41.39 24.27
N GLN A 112 -22.83 41.09 24.89
CA GLN A 112 -23.07 41.36 26.31
C GLN A 112 -22.11 40.59 27.22
N LEU A 113 -21.85 39.31 26.94
CA LEU A 113 -20.93 38.50 27.73
C LEU A 113 -19.48 39.01 27.65
N LYS A 114 -19.05 39.53 26.49
CA LYS A 114 -17.74 40.20 26.32
C LYS A 114 -17.65 41.52 27.09
N GLU A 115 -18.70 42.32 27.09
CA GLU A 115 -18.77 43.57 27.87
C GLU A 115 -18.69 43.30 29.39
N LEU A 116 -19.25 42.16 29.83
CA LEU A 116 -19.18 41.69 31.22
C LEU A 116 -17.88 40.96 31.58
N GLY A 117 -16.99 40.71 30.61
CA GLY A 117 -15.72 40.00 30.83
C GLY A 117 -15.87 38.52 31.20
N LEU A 118 -16.99 37.90 30.86
CA LEU A 118 -17.29 36.50 31.16
C LEU A 118 -16.75 35.54 30.10
N ILE A 119 -16.39 36.06 28.92
CA ILE A 119 -15.74 35.38 27.79
C ILE A 119 -14.81 36.32 27.02
#